data_AF-A0A2H6AN93-F1
#
_entry.id   AF-A0A2H6AN93-F1
#
_cell.length_a   1.000
_cell.length_b   1.000
_cell.length_c   1.000
_cell.angle_alpha   90.00
_cell.angle_beta   90.00
_cell.angle_gamma   90.00
#
_symmetry.space_group_name_H-M   'P 1'
#
loop_
_entity.id
_entity.type
_entity.pdbx_description
1 polymer ?
#
loop_
_entity_poly.entity_id
_entity_poly.type
_entity_poly.pdbx_seq_one_letter_code
_entity_poly.pdbx_strand_id
1 'polypeptide(L)'
;MRRLVFITSILVILTVALSSSGQERSGEKELEEELKTLQETLEELKQFSDIPYHELKKAEVWINQVKQSLEQGNTEKELTDLQLRKASYQIELLNAIVEELNLEKKVSQMNDLLYSLRNQIQQLKDTNEKVKEEIKRLEKENEIHKNL
;
A
#
# COMPACT_ATOMS: atom_id res chain seq x y z
N MET A 1 -15.52 11.02 -12.97
CA MET A 1 -14.50 11.49 -13.93
C MET A 1 -13.05 11.10 -13.59
N ARG A 2 -12.67 10.79 -12.34
CA ARG A 2 -11.28 10.39 -12.02
C ARG A 2 -10.88 8.96 -12.42
N ARG A 3 -11.84 8.03 -12.59
CA ARG A 3 -11.56 6.63 -12.95
C ARG A 3 -11.37 6.38 -14.46
N LEU A 4 -11.88 7.28 -15.31
CA LEU A 4 -11.70 7.17 -16.77
C LEU A 4 -10.27 7.53 -17.21
N VAL A 5 -9.59 8.40 -16.45
CA VAL A 5 -8.21 8.85 -16.76
C VAL A 5 -7.21 7.70 -16.64
N PHE A 6 -7.37 6.81 -15.66
CA PHE A 6 -6.45 5.69 -15.45
C PHE A 6 -6.52 4.62 -16.55
N ILE A 7 -7.71 4.35 -17.08
CA ILE A 7 -7.89 3.36 -18.16
C ILE A 7 -7.36 3.91 -19.49
N THR A 8 -7.50 5.22 -19.74
CA THR A 8 -6.93 5.86 -20.93
C THR A 8 -5.41 5.89 -20.89
N SER A 9 -4.77 6.03 -19.72
CA SER A 9 -3.31 6.02 -19.61
C SER A 9 -2.70 4.66 -19.96
N ILE A 10 -3.33 3.56 -19.55
CA ILE A 10 -2.87 2.20 -19.87
C ILE A 10 -3.04 1.89 -21.37
N LEU A 11 -4.08 2.42 -22.00
CA LEU A 11 -4.36 2.21 -23.42
C LEU A 11 -3.43 3.01 -24.35
N VAL A 12 -3.00 4.21 -23.93
CA VAL A 12 -2.02 5.02 -24.68
C VAL A 12 -0.64 4.35 -24.72
N ILE A 13 -0.21 3.74 -23.60
CA ILE A 13 1.04 2.97 -23.53
C ILE A 13 0.98 1.75 -24.47
N LEU A 14 -0.17 1.08 -24.55
CA LEU A 14 -0.34 -0.08 -25.44
C LEU A 14 -0.29 0.27 -26.94
N THR A 15 -0.72 1.47 -27.33
CA THR A 15 -0.68 1.93 -28.73
C THR A 15 0.69 2.37 -29.22
N VAL A 16 1.56 2.86 -28.33
CA VAL A 16 2.95 3.24 -28.68
C VAL A 16 3.79 1.98 -28.99
N ALA A 17 3.50 0.87 -28.32
CA ALA A 17 4.19 -0.41 -28.53
C ALA A 17 3.99 -1.03 -29.93
N LEU A 18 2.99 -0.60 -30.72
CA LEU A 18 2.66 -1.19 -32.03
C LEU A 18 3.10 -0.33 -33.23
N SER A 19 3.60 0.89 -33.01
CA SER A 19 3.81 1.87 -34.07
C SER A 19 5.14 2.63 -33.96
N SER A 20 6.31 1.99 -34.13
CA SER A 20 7.49 2.76 -34.57
C SER A 20 8.59 1.90 -35.21
N SER A 21 8.50 1.74 -36.54
CA SER A 21 9.60 1.27 -37.40
C SER A 21 10.70 2.34 -37.60
N GLY A 22 11.04 3.07 -36.53
CA GLY A 22 12.13 4.07 -36.43
C GLY A 22 13.08 3.77 -35.26
N GLN A 23 13.21 2.48 -34.93
CA GLN A 23 13.18 1.92 -33.57
C GLN A 23 14.52 1.90 -32.81
N GLU A 24 15.64 2.35 -33.39
CA GLU A 24 16.95 2.07 -32.78
C GLU A 24 17.45 3.10 -31.77
N ARG A 25 17.13 4.39 -31.93
CA ARG A 25 17.53 5.47 -31.01
C ARG A 25 16.45 5.91 -30.02
N SER A 26 15.20 5.52 -30.26
CA SER A 26 14.06 5.84 -29.37
C SER A 26 14.01 4.89 -28.17
N GLY A 27 14.22 3.59 -28.41
CA GLY A 27 14.09 2.58 -27.35
C GLY A 27 15.18 2.65 -26.27
N GLU A 28 16.38 3.12 -26.59
CA GLU A 28 17.47 3.22 -25.59
C GLU A 28 17.19 4.34 -24.58
N LYS A 29 16.65 5.48 -25.03
CA LYS A 29 16.19 6.55 -24.13
C LYS A 29 15.01 6.13 -23.26
N GLU A 30 14.10 5.32 -23.81
CA GLU A 30 12.96 4.78 -23.07
C GLU A 30 13.42 3.85 -21.94
N LEU A 31 14.37 2.95 -22.21
CA LEU A 31 14.98 2.07 -21.19
C LEU A 31 15.74 2.87 -20.11
N GLU A 32 16.42 3.95 -20.49
CA GLU A 32 17.09 4.85 -19.53
C GLU A 32 16.09 5.58 -18.61
N GLU A 33 14.97 6.08 -19.17
CA GLU A 33 13.91 6.73 -18.41
C GLU A 33 13.21 5.76 -17.45
N GLU A 34 12.93 4.54 -17.91
CA GLU A 34 12.38 3.48 -17.06
C GLU A 34 13.35 3.10 -15.94
N LEU A 35 14.63 2.89 -16.24
CA LEU A 35 15.65 2.60 -15.22
C LEU A 35 15.72 3.71 -14.17
N LYS A 36 15.67 4.97 -14.60
CA LYS A 36 15.65 6.12 -13.68
C LYS A 36 14.41 6.09 -12.78
N THR A 37 13.25 5.79 -13.33
CA THR A 37 11.99 5.66 -12.55
C THR A 37 12.09 4.55 -11.51
N LEU A 38 12.66 3.39 -11.87
CA LEU A 38 12.89 2.29 -10.94
C LEU A 38 13.87 2.67 -9.82
N GLN A 39 14.91 3.45 -10.13
CA GLN A 39 15.86 3.96 -9.13
C GLN A 39 15.20 4.91 -8.14
N GLU A 40 14.43 5.88 -8.64
CA GLU A 40 13.69 6.82 -7.80
C GLU A 40 12.72 6.08 -6.88
N THR A 41 11.96 5.12 -7.43
CA THR A 41 11.03 4.29 -6.65
C THR A 41 11.77 3.44 -5.60
N LEU A 42 12.94 2.88 -5.92
CA LEU A 42 13.73 2.13 -4.95
C LEU A 42 14.21 3.02 -3.80
N GLU A 43 14.63 4.26 -4.08
CA GLU A 43 15.07 5.19 -3.03
C GLU A 43 13.91 5.63 -2.12
N GLU A 44 12.70 5.79 -2.66
CA GLU A 44 11.50 5.98 -1.85
C GLU A 44 11.22 4.76 -0.97
N LEU A 45 11.30 3.55 -1.54
CA LEU A 45 11.07 2.29 -0.82
C LEU A 45 12.09 2.04 0.29
N LYS A 46 13.35 2.48 0.13
CA LYS A 46 14.39 2.38 1.16
C LYS A 46 14.05 3.17 2.44
N GLN A 47 13.12 4.12 2.39
CA GLN A 47 12.67 4.87 3.57
C GLN A 47 11.77 4.04 4.50
N PHE A 48 11.24 2.91 4.03
CA PHE A 48 10.39 2.02 4.82
C PHE A 48 11.23 0.99 5.56
N SER A 49 11.33 1.12 6.89
CA SER A 49 12.12 0.24 7.77
C SER A 49 11.65 -1.22 7.79
N ASP A 50 10.38 -1.44 7.47
CA ASP A 50 9.70 -2.71 7.68
C ASP A 50 9.79 -3.62 6.44
N ILE A 51 10.34 -3.11 5.33
CA ILE A 51 10.61 -3.93 4.15
C ILE A 51 11.77 -4.89 4.45
N PRO A 52 11.65 -6.19 4.09
CA PRO A 52 12.75 -7.13 4.25
C PRO A 52 14.01 -6.70 3.50
N TYR A 53 15.13 -6.57 4.23
CA TYR A 53 16.41 -6.12 3.68
C TYR A 53 16.87 -6.90 2.44
N HIS A 54 16.65 -8.21 2.42
CA HIS A 54 17.07 -9.07 1.30
C HIS A 54 16.30 -8.76 0.00
N GLU A 55 15.03 -8.38 0.08
CA GLU A 55 14.22 -8.00 -1.09
C GLU A 55 14.66 -6.63 -1.63
N LEU A 56 14.97 -5.67 -0.75
CA LEU A 56 15.58 -4.39 -1.13
C LEU A 56 16.93 -4.60 -1.83
N LYS A 57 17.77 -5.46 -1.25
CA LYS A 57 19.10 -5.74 -1.81
C LYS A 57 19.00 -6.38 -3.20
N LYS A 58 18.03 -7.26 -3.39
CA LYS A 58 17.77 -7.92 -4.67
C LYS A 58 17.33 -6.93 -5.75
N ALA A 59 16.43 -5.98 -5.41
CA ALA A 59 16.05 -4.89 -6.30
C ALA A 59 17.26 -4.04 -6.71
N GLU A 60 18.09 -3.66 -5.74
CA GLU A 60 19.31 -2.89 -5.98
C GLU A 60 20.30 -3.62 -6.90
N VAL A 61 20.49 -4.92 -6.70
CA VAL A 61 21.35 -5.73 -7.58
C VAL A 61 20.80 -5.75 -9.00
N TRP A 62 19.49 -5.96 -9.18
CA TRP A 62 18.90 -6.06 -10.53
C TRP A 62 18.89 -4.71 -11.26
N ILE A 63 18.60 -3.61 -10.56
CA ILE A 63 18.72 -2.26 -11.12
C ILE A 63 20.16 -1.95 -11.55
N ASN A 64 21.15 -2.33 -10.73
CA ASN A 64 22.55 -2.15 -11.09
C ASN A 64 22.98 -2.99 -12.29
N GLN A 65 22.43 -4.21 -12.46
CA GLN A 65 22.66 -5.04 -13.63
C GLN A 65 22.15 -4.38 -14.91
N VAL A 66 20.94 -3.80 -14.87
CA VAL A 66 20.37 -3.07 -16.01
C VAL A 66 21.23 -1.85 -16.35
N LYS A 67 21.65 -1.10 -15.33
CA LYS A 67 22.54 0.07 -15.51
C LYS A 67 23.84 -0.31 -16.21
N GLN A 68 24.49 -1.38 -15.76
CA GLN A 68 25.73 -1.87 -16.38
C GLN A 68 25.52 -2.30 -17.83
N SER A 69 24.41 -2.99 -18.13
CA SER A 69 24.06 -3.39 -19.49
C SER A 69 23.86 -2.18 -20.43
N LEU A 70 23.21 -1.11 -19.95
CA LEU A 70 23.06 0.12 -20.74
C LEU A 70 24.41 0.83 -20.94
N GLU A 71 25.23 0.96 -19.89
CA GLU A 71 26.55 1.62 -19.97
C GLU A 71 27.55 0.90 -20.89
N GLN A 72 27.46 -0.42 -20.99
CA GLN A 72 28.33 -1.22 -21.86
C GLN A 72 27.93 -1.16 -23.34
N GLY A 73 26.89 -0.40 -23.69
CA GLY A 73 26.35 -0.32 -25.06
C GLY A 73 25.92 -1.70 -25.56
N ASN A 74 25.38 -2.52 -24.65
CA ASN A 74 25.18 -3.95 -24.82
C ASN A 74 24.50 -4.26 -26.17
N THR A 75 25.16 -5.09 -26.97
CA THR A 75 24.74 -5.47 -28.33
C THR A 75 23.44 -6.28 -28.37
N GLU A 76 22.91 -6.69 -27.20
CA GLU A 76 21.70 -7.49 -27.03
C GLU A 76 20.60 -6.70 -26.32
N LYS A 77 19.89 -5.84 -27.07
CA LYS A 77 18.76 -5.04 -26.55
C LYS A 77 17.68 -5.86 -25.83
N GLU A 78 17.40 -7.08 -26.32
CA GLU A 78 16.40 -7.97 -25.72
C GLU A 78 16.80 -8.44 -24.31
N LEU A 79 18.08 -8.65 -24.05
CA LEU A 79 18.56 -9.05 -22.73
C LEU A 79 18.43 -7.90 -21.73
N THR A 80 18.77 -6.69 -22.15
CA THR A 80 18.62 -5.48 -21.32
C THR A 80 17.15 -5.20 -21.00
N ASP A 81 16.25 -5.34 -21.97
CA ASP A 81 14.78 -5.23 -21.74
C ASP A 81 14.31 -6.28 -20.72
N LEU A 82 14.75 -7.54 -20.85
CA LEU A 82 14.38 -8.60 -19.92
C LEU A 82 14.89 -8.33 -18.49
N GLN A 83 16.11 -7.80 -18.36
CA GLN A 83 16.66 -7.39 -17.06
C GLN A 83 15.87 -6.23 -16.45
N LEU A 84 15.45 -5.26 -17.27
CA LEU A 84 14.66 -4.12 -16.83
C LEU A 84 13.28 -4.57 -16.33
N ARG A 85 12.58 -5.43 -17.08
CA ARG A 85 11.31 -6.02 -16.64
C ARG A 85 11.46 -6.79 -15.33
N LYS A 86 12.54 -7.55 -15.20
CA LYS A 86 12.84 -8.28 -13.98
C LYS A 86 13.04 -7.34 -12.78
N ALA A 87 13.75 -6.23 -12.97
CA ALA A 87 13.90 -5.19 -11.94
C ALA A 87 12.55 -4.53 -11.61
N SER A 88 11.72 -4.26 -12.62
CA SER A 88 10.38 -3.69 -12.44
C SER A 88 9.48 -4.58 -11.58
N TYR A 89 9.40 -5.89 -11.87
CA TYR A 89 8.62 -6.82 -11.05
C TYR A 89 9.10 -6.89 -9.60
N GLN A 90 10.40 -6.72 -9.35
CA GLN A 90 10.91 -6.67 -7.98
C GLN A 90 10.46 -5.39 -7.26
N ILE A 91 10.41 -4.26 -7.96
CA ILE A 91 9.88 -3.01 -7.40
C ILE A 91 8.37 -3.13 -7.14
N GLU A 92 7.61 -3.75 -8.04
CA GLU A 92 6.18 -4.05 -7.82
C GLU A 92 5.96 -4.92 -6.59
N LEU A 93 6.77 -5.97 -6.39
CA LEU A 93 6.74 -6.80 -5.20
C LEU A 93 7.00 -5.98 -3.92
N LEU A 94 8.00 -5.11 -3.94
CA LEU A 94 8.32 -4.25 -2.79
C LEU A 94 7.17 -3.29 -2.46
N ASN A 95 6.52 -2.71 -3.48
CA ASN A 95 5.33 -1.89 -3.29
C ASN A 95 4.18 -2.69 -2.65
N ALA A 96 3.95 -3.93 -3.11
CA ALA A 96 2.93 -4.81 -2.54
C ALA A 96 3.20 -5.12 -1.06
N ILE A 97 4.47 -5.36 -0.69
CA ILE A 97 4.87 -5.57 0.72
C ILE A 97 4.55 -4.32 1.56
N VAL A 98 4.87 -3.12 1.07
CA VAL A 98 4.55 -1.87 1.78
C VAL A 98 3.04 -1.69 1.95
N GLU A 99 2.25 -2.01 0.93
CA GLU A 99 0.79 -1.94 1.02
C GLU A 99 0.25 -2.91 2.06
N GLU A 100 0.73 -4.16 2.06
CA GLU A 100 0.35 -5.18 3.04
C GLU A 100 0.65 -4.74 4.47
N LEU A 101 1.88 -4.27 4.75
CA LEU A 101 2.28 -3.78 6.07
C LEU A 101 1.41 -2.59 6.54
N ASN A 102 1.07 -1.69 5.63
CA ASN A 102 0.18 -0.58 5.94
C ASN A 102 -1.25 -1.04 6.27
N LEU A 103 -1.75 -2.08 5.60
CA LEU A 103 -3.05 -2.67 5.88
C LEU A 103 -3.03 -3.40 7.23
N GLU A 104 -1.99 -4.18 7.53
CA GLU A 104 -1.83 -4.85 8.82
C GLU A 104 -1.85 -3.85 9.99
N LYS A 105 -1.12 -2.74 9.86
CA LYS A 105 -1.12 -1.66 10.86
C LYS A 105 -2.51 -1.07 11.09
N LYS A 106 -3.26 -0.80 10.00
CA LYS A 106 -4.64 -0.28 10.10
C LYS A 106 -5.58 -1.29 10.76
N VAL A 107 -5.44 -2.59 10.45
CA VAL A 107 -6.22 -3.65 11.07
C VAL A 107 -5.93 -3.74 12.56
N SER A 108 -4.66 -3.67 12.98
CA SER A 108 -4.28 -3.65 14.39
C SER A 108 -4.93 -2.47 15.14
N GLN A 109 -4.82 -1.26 14.58
CA GLN A 109 -5.44 -0.06 15.15
C GLN A 109 -6.96 -0.19 15.28
N MET A 110 -7.62 -0.78 14.28
CA MET A 110 -9.07 -1.02 14.32
C MET A 110 -9.44 -2.02 15.43
N ASN A 111 -8.64 -3.07 15.62
CA ASN A 111 -8.87 -4.05 16.67
C ASN A 111 -8.76 -3.42 18.06
N ASP A 112 -7.77 -2.56 18.29
CA ASP A 112 -7.62 -1.82 19.55
C ASP A 112 -8.83 -0.92 19.83
N LEU A 113 -9.33 -0.23 18.81
CA LEU A 113 -10.54 0.60 18.90
C LEU A 113 -11.78 -0.25 19.22
N LEU A 114 -11.95 -1.39 18.56
CA LEU A 114 -13.07 -2.31 18.82
C LEU A 114 -13.02 -2.85 20.24
N TYR A 115 -11.84 -3.17 20.76
CA TYR A 115 -11.66 -3.61 22.14
C TYR A 115 -12.06 -2.50 23.13
N SER A 116 -11.62 -1.27 22.89
CA SER A 116 -12.00 -0.10 23.70
C SER A 116 -13.52 0.12 23.69
N LEU A 117 -14.15 0.11 22.51
CA LEU A 117 -15.59 0.27 22.37
C LEU A 117 -16.37 -0.83 23.09
N ARG A 118 -15.90 -2.08 23.02
CA ARG A 118 -16.51 -3.19 23.76
C ARG A 118 -16.51 -2.95 25.26
N ASN A 119 -15.40 -2.46 25.81
CA ASN A 119 -15.30 -2.13 27.23
C ASN A 119 -16.22 -0.97 27.61
N GLN A 120 -16.30 0.08 26.79
CA GLN A 120 -17.23 1.20 27.01
C GLN A 120 -18.69 0.74 26.98
N ILE A 121 -19.07 -0.12 26.03
CA ILE A 121 -20.43 -0.69 25.96
C ILE A 121 -20.75 -1.47 27.23
N GLN A 122 -19.79 -2.24 27.76
CA GLN A 122 -20.01 -2.99 29.00
C GLN A 122 -20.22 -2.03 30.19
N GLN A 123 -19.39 -0.99 30.32
CA GLN A 123 -19.56 0.03 31.37
C GLN A 123 -20.91 0.75 31.29
N LEU A 124 -21.38 1.05 30.08
CA LEU A 124 -22.70 1.65 29.86
C LEU A 124 -23.83 0.69 30.25
N LYS A 125 -23.69 -0.61 29.96
CA LYS A 125 -24.68 -1.62 30.40
C LYS A 125 -24.74 -1.69 31.92
N ASP A 126 -23.60 -1.76 32.59
CA ASP A 126 -23.53 -1.83 34.05
C ASP A 126 -24.11 -0.56 34.69
N THR A 127 -23.82 0.60 34.12
CA THR A 127 -24.40 1.88 34.56
C THR A 127 -25.92 1.90 34.35
N ASN A 128 -26.41 1.43 33.21
CA ASN A 128 -27.83 1.40 32.91
C ASN A 128 -28.60 0.49 33.88
N GLU A 129 -28.06 -0.69 34.23
CA GLU A 129 -28.68 -1.55 35.24
C GLU A 129 -28.74 -0.89 36.62
N LYS A 130 -27.66 -0.22 37.07
CA LYS A 130 -27.67 0.55 38.32
C LYS A 130 -28.74 1.65 38.32
N VAL A 131 -28.88 2.38 37.21
CA VAL A 131 -29.91 3.42 37.08
C VAL A 131 -31.31 2.83 37.12
N LYS A 132 -31.55 1.67 36.49
CA LYS A 132 -32.85 0.98 36.57
C LYS A 132 -33.19 0.54 38.00
N GLU A 133 -32.22 0.02 38.75
CA GLU A 133 -32.40 -0.35 40.14
C GLU A 133 -32.72 0.87 41.02
N GLU A 134 -32.03 1.98 40.77
CA GLU A 134 -32.27 3.26 41.45
C GLU A 134 -33.68 3.79 41.19
N ILE A 135 -34.14 3.77 39.94
CA ILE A 135 -35.50 4.18 39.56
C ILE A 135 -36.53 3.32 40.30
N LYS A 136 -36.38 1.99 40.29
CA LYS A 136 -37.29 1.09 41.01
C LYS A 136 -37.34 1.37 42.51
N ARG A 137 -36.19 1.70 43.12
CA ARG A 137 -36.13 2.07 44.54
C ARG A 137 -36.90 3.35 44.81
N LEU A 138 -36.65 4.39 44.02
CA LEU A 138 -37.32 5.69 44.15
C LEU A 138 -38.83 5.59 43.87
N GLU A 139 -39.26 4.79 42.90
CA GLU A 139 -40.67 4.51 42.62
C GLU A 139 -41.35 3.90 43.85
N LYS A 140 -40.72 2.90 44.48
CA LYS A 140 -41.22 2.26 45.70
C LYS A 140 -41.30 3.22 46.88
N GLU A 141 -40.27 4.04 47.10
CA GLU A 141 -40.26 5.07 48.15
C GLU A 141 -41.40 6.08 47.93
N ASN A 142 -41.60 6.53 46.70
CA ASN A 142 -42.67 7.47 46.35
C ASN A 142 -44.07 6.87 46.58
N GLU A 143 -44.29 5.60 46.27
CA GLU A 143 -45.55 4.92 46.58
C GLU A 143 -45.81 4.82 48.09
N ILE A 144 -44.78 4.56 48.90
CA ILE A 144 -44.91 4.57 50.37
C ILE A 144 -45.32 5.95 50.85
N HIS A 145 -44.68 7.01 50.35
CA HIS A 145 -44.99 8.39 50.73
C HIS A 145 -46.39 8.86 50.31
N LYS A 146 -46.94 8.35 49.20
CA LYS A 146 -48.31 8.68 48.78
C LYS A 146 -49.41 8.06 49.65
N ASN A 147 -49.07 7.00 50.39
CA ASN A 147 -50.02 6.26 51.23
C ASN A 147 -49.94 6.65 52.72
N LEU A 148 -49.14 7.66 53.07
CA LEU A 148 -49.03 8.30 54.38
C LEU A 148 -49.79 9.63 54.38
#